data_AF-A0A1I7UAQ8-F1
#
_entry.id   AF-A0A1I7UAQ8-F1
#
_cell.length_a   1.000
_cell.length_b   1.000
_cell.length_c   1.000
_cell.angle_alpha   90.00
_cell.angle_beta   90.00
_cell.angle_gamma   90.00
#
_symmetry.space_group_name_H-M   'P 1'
#
loop_
_entity.id
_entity.type
_entity.pdbx_description
1 polymer ?
#
loop_
_entity_poly.entity_id
_entity_poly.type
_entity_poly.pdbx_seq_one_letter_code
_entity_poly.pdbx_strand_id
1 'polypeptide(L)'
;MLISRVLIGFGAGNLSALRAYVAASSTLEDRNTAVSLATGSQVTGMLTGPILQTAFAFIGNGIRVFNTFDLDAYTSPAFVLSIVLIIMSIMIFFYFSEDYAGVIDEKKEDSDVIVPPFDRRAAVVCIFLWFVIQTIAVNIESLCSVFTIAMYNWTSHQAIVYGGYIETVSCSISVTQYLVIGFTRIGKIDQRIQIIFGCLVFCVYYVVLLPWPFYPDSLHYNPNVTDGACTYDWCQYVPQIPFVAYILVYTLCFGIAFPYIGNSIGTLFSEVLGPRQQGTMQGIFALFGSVGRCVAPLVTTFFFNSSGYTWISVEMLSFLIIGALSTCFFWKQMVPLQLIQAKDSISNMNNNNNHKV
;
A
#
# COMPACT_ATOMS: atom_id res chain seq x y z
N MET A 1 10.67 -7.49 22.91
CA MET A 1 10.35 -6.56 21.79
C MET A 1 11.06 -6.94 20.49
N LEU A 2 12.39 -7.10 20.44
CA LEU A 2 13.09 -7.42 19.17
C LEU A 2 12.64 -8.75 18.54
N ILE A 3 12.56 -9.82 19.35
CA ILE A 3 12.09 -11.14 18.88
C ILE A 3 10.67 -11.05 18.32
N SER A 4 9.75 -10.34 19.00
CA SER A 4 8.38 -10.18 18.51
C SER A 4 8.31 -9.40 17.20
N ARG A 5 9.16 -8.38 17.00
CA ARG A 5 9.26 -7.66 15.72
C ARG A 5 9.74 -8.57 14.58
N VAL A 6 10.72 -9.43 14.84
CA VAL A 6 11.20 -10.42 13.86
C VAL A 6 10.06 -11.39 13.49
N LEU A 7 9.35 -11.94 14.48
CA LEU A 7 8.23 -12.86 14.25
C LEU A 7 7.09 -12.21 13.45
N ILE A 8 6.71 -10.96 13.79
CA ILE A 8 5.71 -10.20 13.03
C ILE A 8 6.19 -9.95 11.59
N GLY A 9 7.48 -9.65 11.41
CA GLY A 9 8.09 -9.49 10.09
C GLY A 9 8.00 -10.76 9.23
N PHE A 10 8.29 -11.93 9.80
CA PHE A 10 8.08 -13.21 9.13
C PHE A 10 6.59 -13.44 8.80
N GLY A 11 5.70 -13.14 9.73
CA GLY A 11 4.25 -13.27 9.54
C GLY A 11 3.69 -12.41 8.39
N ALA A 12 4.33 -11.28 8.07
CA ALA A 12 3.95 -10.45 6.92
C ALA A 12 4.05 -11.19 5.58
N GLY A 13 4.82 -12.29 5.50
CA GLY A 13 4.89 -13.15 4.32
C GLY A 13 3.56 -13.77 3.90
N ASN A 14 2.63 -13.96 4.85
CA ASN A 14 1.28 -14.48 4.57
C ASN A 14 0.51 -13.62 3.56
N LEU A 15 0.82 -12.32 3.46
CA LEU A 15 0.19 -11.42 2.49
C LEU A 15 0.51 -11.82 1.04
N SER A 16 1.71 -12.34 0.79
CA SER A 16 2.10 -12.80 -0.55
C SER A 16 1.33 -14.07 -0.96
N ALA A 17 1.15 -15.00 -0.01
CA ALA A 17 0.35 -16.20 -0.21
C ALA A 17 -1.13 -15.87 -0.45
N LEU A 18 -1.68 -14.94 0.33
CA LEU A 18 -3.06 -14.47 0.14
C LEU A 18 -3.26 -13.84 -1.25
N ARG A 19 -2.34 -12.99 -1.71
CA ARG A 19 -2.42 -12.38 -3.06
C ARG A 19 -2.31 -13.41 -4.17
N ALA A 20 -1.40 -14.38 -4.02
CA ALA A 20 -1.26 -15.47 -4.97
C ALA A 20 -2.54 -16.32 -5.02
N TYR A 21 -3.14 -16.61 -3.86
CA TYR A 21 -4.41 -17.33 -3.79
C TYR A 21 -5.55 -16.55 -4.43
N VAL A 22 -5.72 -15.26 -4.10
CA VAL A 22 -6.75 -14.40 -4.71
C VAL A 22 -6.58 -14.33 -6.24
N ALA A 23 -5.35 -14.24 -6.73
CA ALA A 23 -5.09 -14.27 -8.18
C ALA A 23 -5.43 -15.63 -8.80
N ALA A 24 -5.19 -16.73 -8.09
CA ALA A 24 -5.42 -18.09 -8.55
C ALA A 24 -6.89 -18.54 -8.44
N SER A 25 -7.67 -17.96 -7.53
CA SER A 25 -9.09 -18.26 -7.32
C SER A 25 -10.03 -17.31 -8.07
N SER A 26 -9.51 -16.25 -8.70
CA SER A 26 -10.31 -15.28 -9.47
C SER A 26 -10.08 -15.39 -10.99
N THR A 27 -11.18 -15.26 -11.74
CA THR A 27 -11.17 -15.10 -13.19
C THR A 27 -10.70 -13.71 -13.59
N LEU A 28 -10.33 -13.49 -14.85
CA LEU A 28 -9.92 -12.16 -15.33
C LEU A 28 -11.03 -11.10 -15.18
N GLU A 29 -12.31 -11.48 -15.27
CA GLU A 29 -13.43 -10.54 -15.15
C GLU A 29 -13.64 -10.08 -13.71
N ASP A 30 -13.51 -10.99 -12.73
CA ASP A 30 -13.77 -10.70 -11.32
C ASP A 30 -12.50 -10.32 -10.54
N ARG A 31 -11.32 -10.44 -11.17
CA ARG A 31 -10.00 -10.24 -10.53
C ARG A 31 -9.89 -8.91 -9.83
N ASN A 32 -10.31 -7.84 -10.48
CA ASN A 32 -10.18 -6.50 -9.89
C ASN A 32 -11.00 -6.38 -8.60
N THR A 33 -12.22 -6.93 -8.60
CA THR A 33 -13.11 -6.97 -7.44
C THR A 33 -12.52 -7.81 -6.32
N ALA A 34 -12.00 -8.99 -6.64
CA ALA A 34 -11.39 -9.88 -5.65
C ALA A 34 -10.16 -9.23 -5.00
N VAL A 35 -9.28 -8.62 -5.79
CA VAL A 35 -8.08 -7.91 -5.30
C VAL A 35 -8.46 -6.67 -4.48
N SER A 36 -9.49 -5.93 -4.89
CA SER A 36 -9.93 -4.72 -4.17
C SER A 36 -10.56 -5.06 -2.83
N LEU A 37 -11.35 -6.13 -2.75
CA LEU A 37 -11.93 -6.60 -1.49
C LEU A 37 -10.86 -7.18 -0.56
N ALA A 38 -9.90 -7.94 -1.09
CA ALA A 38 -8.79 -8.47 -0.30
C ALA A 38 -7.87 -7.37 0.25
N THR A 39 -7.58 -6.35 -0.56
CA THR A 39 -6.75 -5.21 -0.12
C THR A 39 -7.56 -4.28 0.81
N GLY A 40 -8.84 -4.08 0.52
CA GLY A 40 -9.76 -3.32 1.39
C GLY A 40 -9.87 -3.94 2.78
N SER A 41 -9.99 -5.27 2.89
CA SER A 41 -10.03 -5.96 4.18
C SER A 41 -8.71 -5.83 4.96
N GLN A 42 -7.56 -5.83 4.26
CA GLN A 42 -6.26 -5.52 4.87
C GLN A 42 -6.24 -4.12 5.49
N VAL A 43 -6.73 -3.10 4.77
CA VAL A 43 -6.78 -1.72 5.27
C VAL A 43 -7.77 -1.58 6.43
N THR A 44 -8.90 -2.30 6.41
CA THR A 44 -9.81 -2.38 7.56
C THR A 44 -9.12 -2.98 8.80
N GLY A 45 -8.24 -3.97 8.59
CA GLY A 45 -7.39 -4.50 9.67
C GLY A 45 -6.46 -3.44 10.26
N MET A 46 -5.84 -2.61 9.41
CA MET A 46 -4.98 -1.50 9.86
C MET A 46 -5.78 -0.45 10.66
N LEU A 47 -6.99 -0.12 10.21
CA LEU A 47 -7.92 0.78 10.90
C LEU A 47 -8.26 0.30 12.33
N THR A 48 -8.30 -1.01 12.55
CA THR A 48 -8.66 -1.60 13.85
C THR A 48 -7.63 -1.29 14.94
N GLY A 49 -6.35 -1.09 14.60
CA GLY A 49 -5.28 -0.83 15.57
C GLY A 49 -5.52 0.43 16.41
N PRO A 50 -5.55 1.63 15.80
CA PRO A 50 -5.80 2.89 16.51
C PRO A 50 -7.15 2.92 17.25
N ILE A 51 -8.19 2.28 16.67
CA ILE A 51 -9.52 2.18 17.29
C ILE A 51 -9.43 1.38 18.60
N LEU A 52 -8.81 0.20 18.58
CA LEU A 52 -8.62 -0.61 19.78
C LEU A 52 -7.74 0.12 20.79
N GLN A 53 -6.66 0.77 20.34
CA GLN A 53 -5.78 1.51 21.26
C GLN A 53 -6.54 2.65 21.96
N THR A 54 -7.40 3.36 21.25
CA THR A 54 -8.25 4.41 21.83
C THR A 54 -9.31 3.84 22.76
N ALA A 55 -9.95 2.72 22.39
CA ALA A 55 -10.98 2.09 23.20
C ALA A 55 -10.45 1.59 24.55
N PHE A 56 -9.21 1.09 24.57
CA PHE A 56 -8.56 0.58 25.78
C PHE A 56 -7.75 1.65 26.54
N ALA A 57 -7.60 2.86 26.01
CA ALA A 57 -6.94 3.97 26.69
C ALA A 57 -7.61 4.32 28.04
N PHE A 58 -8.93 4.10 28.15
CA PHE A 58 -9.70 4.36 29.38
C PHE A 58 -9.38 3.42 30.55
N ILE A 59 -8.64 2.32 30.32
CA ILE A 59 -8.22 1.38 31.37
C ILE A 59 -7.12 1.98 32.27
N GLY A 60 -6.38 2.97 31.78
CA GLY A 60 -5.30 3.63 32.53
C GLY A 60 -4.18 2.67 32.94
N ASN A 61 -3.77 2.75 34.21
CA ASN A 61 -2.66 1.95 34.77
C ASN A 61 -2.95 0.45 34.87
N GLY A 62 -4.17 0.02 34.57
CA GLY A 62 -4.50 -1.39 34.43
C GLY A 62 -4.69 -2.16 35.73
N ILE A 63 -4.94 -3.46 35.56
CA ILE A 63 -5.08 -4.43 36.64
C ILE A 63 -4.02 -5.52 36.43
N ARG A 64 -3.25 -5.82 37.47
CA ARG A 64 -2.29 -6.92 37.44
C ARG A 64 -3.03 -8.24 37.66
N VAL A 65 -3.01 -9.11 36.65
CA VAL A 65 -3.65 -10.42 36.68
C VAL A 65 -2.61 -11.51 36.97
N PHE A 66 -2.92 -12.41 37.91
CA PHE A 66 -2.05 -13.50 38.37
C PHE A 66 -0.61 -13.08 38.76
N ASN A 67 -0.44 -11.84 39.23
CA ASN A 67 0.85 -11.25 39.63
C ASN A 67 1.96 -11.33 38.55
N THR A 68 1.60 -11.61 37.29
CA THR A 68 2.53 -11.90 36.19
C THR A 68 2.22 -11.06 34.95
N PHE A 69 0.93 -10.77 34.69
CA PHE A 69 0.50 -10.01 33.52
C PHE A 69 -0.12 -8.68 33.93
N ASP A 70 0.42 -7.59 33.39
CA ASP A 70 -0.15 -6.26 33.55
C ASP A 70 -1.16 -6.00 32.41
N LEU A 71 -2.45 -5.98 32.75
CA LEU A 71 -3.51 -5.57 31.82
C LEU A 71 -3.72 -4.07 31.92
N ASP A 72 -2.82 -3.32 31.29
CA ASP A 72 -2.87 -1.87 31.16
C ASP A 72 -3.37 -1.43 29.77
N ALA A 73 -3.46 -0.12 29.56
CA ALA A 73 -3.87 0.47 28.28
C ALA A 73 -2.98 0.07 27.09
N TYR A 74 -1.74 -0.39 27.33
CA TYR A 74 -0.77 -0.74 26.28
C TYR A 74 -0.77 -2.22 25.94
N THR A 75 -1.00 -3.08 26.93
CA THR A 75 -0.87 -4.54 26.81
C THR A 75 -2.21 -5.20 26.50
N SER A 76 -3.32 -4.64 27.00
CA SER A 76 -4.66 -5.19 26.80
C SER A 76 -5.09 -5.30 25.33
N PRO A 77 -4.86 -4.30 24.45
CA PRO A 77 -5.16 -4.43 23.01
C PRO A 77 -4.44 -5.61 22.35
N ALA A 78 -3.18 -5.85 22.73
CA ALA A 78 -2.37 -6.90 22.13
C ALA A 78 -2.89 -8.30 22.47
N PHE A 79 -3.38 -8.51 23.71
CA PHE A 79 -3.99 -9.79 24.10
C PHE A 79 -5.30 -10.06 23.34
N VAL A 80 -6.16 -9.05 23.21
CA VAL A 80 -7.43 -9.17 22.46
C VAL A 80 -7.14 -9.54 21.00
N LEU A 81 -6.22 -8.83 20.35
CA LEU A 81 -5.80 -9.14 18.98
C LEU A 81 -5.22 -10.55 18.86
N SER A 82 -4.44 -11.00 19.84
CA SER A 82 -3.88 -12.36 19.85
C SER A 82 -4.97 -13.43 19.90
N ILE A 83 -6.01 -13.23 20.71
CA ILE A 83 -7.17 -14.14 20.80
C ILE A 83 -7.91 -14.18 19.46
N VAL A 84 -8.16 -13.03 18.84
CA VAL A 84 -8.83 -12.95 17.54
C VAL A 84 -8.02 -13.68 16.46
N LEU A 85 -6.70 -13.52 16.43
CA LEU A 85 -5.83 -14.22 15.48
C LEU A 85 -5.83 -15.74 15.69
N ILE A 86 -5.89 -16.23 16.93
CA ILE A 86 -6.02 -17.66 17.23
C ILE A 86 -7.35 -18.20 16.71
N ILE A 87 -8.46 -17.50 16.97
CA ILE A 87 -9.78 -17.89 16.47
C ILE A 87 -9.79 -17.93 14.93
N MET A 88 -9.25 -16.91 14.27
CA MET A 88 -9.14 -16.89 12.81
C MET A 88 -8.30 -18.05 12.27
N SER A 89 -7.20 -18.40 12.94
CA SER A 89 -6.35 -19.52 12.55
C SER A 89 -7.10 -20.87 12.64
N ILE A 90 -7.89 -21.06 13.70
CA ILE A 90 -8.77 -22.22 13.86
C ILE A 90 -9.84 -22.24 12.77
N MET A 91 -10.48 -21.11 12.47
CA MET A 91 -11.50 -21.03 11.43
C MET A 91 -10.94 -21.38 10.05
N ILE A 92 -9.77 -20.87 9.69
CA ILE A 92 -9.10 -21.22 8.44
C ILE A 92 -8.82 -22.72 8.40
N PHE A 93 -8.28 -23.31 9.47
CA PHE A 93 -7.95 -24.74 9.49
C PHE A 93 -9.16 -25.67 9.29
N PHE A 94 -10.32 -25.32 9.84
CA PHE A 94 -11.51 -26.18 9.79
C PHE A 94 -12.47 -25.89 8.62
N TYR A 95 -12.56 -24.64 8.16
CA TYR A 95 -13.60 -24.22 7.20
C TYR A 95 -13.06 -23.80 5.83
N PHE A 96 -11.75 -23.54 5.69
CA PHE A 96 -11.21 -23.10 4.42
C PHE A 96 -11.01 -24.29 3.47
N SER A 97 -11.65 -24.23 2.30
CA SER A 97 -11.41 -25.16 1.20
C SER A 97 -10.81 -24.38 0.04
N GLU A 98 -9.72 -24.89 -0.53
CA GLU A 98 -9.03 -24.26 -1.65
C GLU A 98 -9.80 -24.48 -2.96
N ASP A 99 -10.02 -23.41 -3.70
CA ASP A 99 -10.57 -23.44 -5.06
C ASP A 99 -9.74 -22.56 -6.00
N TYR A 100 -9.38 -23.11 -7.17
CA TYR A 100 -8.41 -22.55 -8.11
C TYR A 100 -9.07 -22.22 -9.46
N ALA A 101 -10.18 -21.49 -9.43
CA ALA A 101 -10.96 -21.15 -10.62
C ALA A 101 -10.21 -20.31 -11.69
N GLY A 102 -9.13 -19.63 -11.32
CA GLY A 102 -8.35 -18.75 -12.19
C GLY A 102 -7.08 -19.36 -12.80
N VAL A 103 -6.72 -20.60 -12.44
CA VAL A 103 -5.53 -21.29 -12.96
C VAL A 103 -5.93 -22.27 -14.06
N ILE A 104 -5.32 -22.13 -15.23
CA ILE A 104 -5.46 -23.12 -16.31
C ILE A 104 -4.35 -24.16 -16.11
N ASP A 105 -4.73 -25.41 -15.83
CA ASP A 105 -3.78 -26.52 -15.73
C ASP A 105 -3.18 -26.83 -17.12
N GLU A 106 -1.94 -26.41 -17.36
CA GLU A 106 -1.16 -26.77 -18.56
C GLU A 106 -1.02 -28.29 -18.75
N LYS A 107 -1.28 -29.09 -17.70
CA LYS A 107 -1.17 -30.56 -17.70
C LYS A 107 -2.47 -31.30 -18.02
N LYS A 108 -3.60 -30.60 -18.18
CA LYS A 108 -4.82 -31.24 -18.69
C LYS A 108 -4.71 -31.28 -20.22
N GLU A 109 -4.61 -32.50 -20.76
CA GLU A 109 -4.50 -32.80 -22.20
C GLU A 109 -5.65 -32.22 -23.07
N ASP A 110 -6.69 -31.67 -22.46
CA ASP A 110 -7.92 -31.18 -23.09
C ASP A 110 -8.08 -29.64 -23.07
N SER A 111 -7.01 -28.89 -22.76
CA SER A 111 -7.06 -27.42 -22.79
C SER A 111 -6.80 -26.89 -24.20
N ASP A 112 -7.87 -26.44 -24.86
CA ASP A 112 -7.85 -25.81 -26.21
C ASP A 112 -7.19 -24.41 -26.19
N VAL A 113 -6.39 -24.08 -25.17
CA VAL A 113 -5.87 -22.74 -24.87
C VAL A 113 -4.39 -22.81 -24.47
N ILE A 114 -3.54 -22.15 -25.24
CA ILE A 114 -2.10 -22.04 -25.00
C ILE A 114 -1.83 -20.74 -24.23
N VAL A 115 -1.14 -20.83 -23.09
CA VAL A 115 -0.75 -19.68 -22.26
C VAL A 115 0.66 -19.21 -22.67
N PRO A 116 0.83 -18.05 -23.33
CA PRO A 116 2.15 -17.55 -23.72
C PRO A 116 2.98 -17.07 -22.51
N PRO A 117 4.31 -16.90 -22.67
CA PRO A 117 5.13 -16.25 -21.66
C PRO A 117 4.65 -14.80 -21.43
N PHE A 118 4.67 -14.35 -20.18
CA PHE A 118 4.27 -12.99 -19.82
C PHE A 118 5.32 -11.96 -20.26
N ASP A 119 4.88 -10.71 -20.45
CA ASP A 119 5.78 -9.60 -20.75
C ASP A 119 6.59 -9.20 -19.50
N ARG A 120 7.89 -9.53 -19.52
CA ARG A 120 8.81 -9.21 -18.42
C ARG A 120 8.95 -7.71 -18.19
N ARG A 121 8.81 -6.87 -19.22
CA ARG A 121 8.96 -5.41 -19.09
C ARG A 121 7.79 -4.83 -18.31
N ALA A 122 6.56 -5.22 -18.67
CA ALA A 122 5.36 -4.83 -17.94
C ALA A 122 5.42 -5.27 -16.46
N ALA A 123 5.88 -6.50 -16.20
CA ALA A 123 6.07 -7.00 -14.84
C ALA A 123 7.07 -6.16 -14.03
N VAL A 124 8.23 -5.79 -14.62
CA VAL A 124 9.23 -4.94 -13.96
C VAL A 124 8.68 -3.55 -13.65
N VAL A 125 7.89 -2.96 -14.55
CA VAL A 125 7.25 -1.66 -14.31
C VAL A 125 6.26 -1.75 -13.15
N CYS A 126 5.41 -2.79 -13.10
CA CYS A 126 4.51 -2.99 -11.96
C CYS A 126 5.25 -3.17 -10.64
N ILE A 127 6.37 -3.92 -10.63
CA ILE A 127 7.21 -4.08 -9.43
C ILE A 127 7.81 -2.74 -8.99
N PHE A 128 8.30 -1.94 -9.94
CA PHE A 128 8.81 -0.59 -9.64
C PHE A 128 7.73 0.33 -9.08
N LEU A 129 6.53 0.35 -9.68
CA LEU A 129 5.40 1.14 -9.18
C LEU A 129 5.00 0.70 -7.77
N TRP A 130 5.05 -0.61 -7.49
CA TRP A 130 4.80 -1.14 -6.14
C TRP A 130 5.87 -0.72 -5.13
N PHE A 131 7.14 -0.70 -5.54
CA PHE A 131 8.22 -0.13 -4.72
C PHE A 131 7.92 1.34 -4.39
N VAL A 132 7.59 2.16 -5.40
CA VAL A 132 7.32 3.59 -5.23
C VAL A 132 6.17 3.85 -4.26
N ILE A 133 5.01 3.18 -4.45
CA ILE A 133 3.85 3.40 -3.57
C ILE A 133 4.12 2.95 -2.13
N GLN A 134 4.92 1.90 -1.94
CA GLN A 134 5.27 1.42 -0.60
C GLN A 134 6.28 2.31 0.11
N THR A 135 7.21 2.91 -0.63
CA THR A 135 8.11 3.96 -0.14
C THR A 135 7.32 5.20 0.29
N ILE A 136 6.36 5.65 -0.52
CA ILE A 136 5.48 6.79 -0.18
C ILE A 136 4.66 6.49 1.08
N ALA A 137 4.06 5.31 1.17
CA ALA A 137 3.24 4.92 2.30
C ALA A 137 4.00 4.98 3.63
N VAL A 138 5.19 4.35 3.69
CA VAL A 138 5.98 4.33 4.92
C VAL A 138 6.52 5.71 5.28
N ASN A 139 6.80 6.55 4.29
CA ASN A 139 7.27 7.92 4.53
C ASN A 139 6.18 8.77 5.16
N ILE A 140 4.95 8.68 4.66
CA ILE A 140 3.81 9.38 5.25
C ILE A 140 3.57 8.89 6.69
N GLU A 141 3.55 7.58 6.91
CA GLU A 141 3.33 6.95 8.22
C GLU A 141 4.41 7.34 9.24
N SER A 142 5.69 7.27 8.84
CA SER A 142 6.83 7.49 9.75
C SER A 142 7.05 8.98 10.06
N LEU A 143 6.79 9.87 9.09
CA LEU A 143 7.01 11.30 9.27
C LEU A 143 5.86 12.03 9.94
N CYS A 144 4.62 11.51 9.91
CA CYS A 144 3.44 12.20 10.41
C CYS A 144 3.67 12.82 11.81
N SER A 145 4.21 12.03 12.75
CA SER A 145 4.48 12.51 14.12
C SER A 145 5.57 13.57 14.16
N VAL A 146 6.72 13.32 13.53
CA VAL A 146 7.85 14.27 13.56
C VAL A 146 7.51 15.57 12.85
N PHE A 147 6.79 15.47 11.73
CA PHE A 147 6.30 16.59 10.95
C PHE A 147 5.35 17.46 11.76
N THR A 148 4.36 16.86 12.44
CA THR A 148 3.36 17.64 13.20
C THR A 148 3.94 18.28 14.47
N ILE A 149 4.88 17.62 15.14
CA ILE A 149 5.64 18.21 16.26
C ILE A 149 6.42 19.44 15.77
N ALA A 150 7.17 19.29 14.67
CA ALA A 150 8.00 20.35 14.13
C ALA A 150 7.19 21.52 13.52
N MET A 151 6.10 21.22 12.81
CA MET A 151 5.31 22.22 12.08
C MET A 151 4.24 22.89 12.93
N TYR A 152 3.67 22.22 13.93
CA TYR A 152 2.50 22.73 14.67
C TYR A 152 2.70 22.81 16.18
N ASN A 153 3.93 22.62 16.68
CA ASN A 153 4.26 22.64 18.10
C ASN A 153 3.41 21.66 18.92
N TRP A 154 3.04 20.53 18.32
CA TRP A 154 2.33 19.47 19.02
C TRP A 154 3.27 18.76 19.97
N THR A 155 2.78 18.39 21.15
CA THR A 155 3.52 17.47 22.03
C THR A 155 3.55 16.08 21.41
N SER A 156 4.53 15.26 21.81
CA SER A 156 4.66 13.87 21.34
C SER A 156 3.38 13.07 21.57
N HIS A 157 2.68 13.33 22.69
CA HIS A 157 1.38 12.73 22.97
C HIS A 157 0.28 13.23 22.03
N GLN A 158 0.20 14.55 21.78
CA GLN A 158 -0.77 15.12 20.84
C GLN A 158 -0.56 14.60 19.42
N ALA A 159 0.68 14.48 18.98
CA ALA A 159 1.02 13.97 17.64
C ALA A 159 0.54 12.53 17.44
N ILE A 160 0.72 11.67 18.44
CA ILE A 160 0.25 10.29 18.38
C ILE A 160 -1.29 10.24 18.36
N VAL A 161 -1.96 10.96 19.26
CA VAL A 161 -3.43 10.91 19.38
C VAL A 161 -4.12 11.53 18.18
N TYR A 162 -3.74 12.76 17.80
CA TYR A 162 -4.35 13.46 16.68
C TYR A 162 -3.95 12.85 15.34
N GLY A 163 -2.70 12.40 15.20
CA GLY A 163 -2.26 11.61 14.05
C GLY A 163 -3.10 10.34 13.88
N GLY A 164 -3.37 9.63 14.97
CA GLY A 164 -4.26 8.45 14.97
C GLY A 164 -5.69 8.77 14.52
N TYR A 165 -6.27 9.91 14.92
CA TYR A 165 -7.58 10.32 14.41
C TYR A 165 -7.56 10.64 12.91
N ILE A 166 -6.57 11.40 12.44
CA ILE A 166 -6.42 11.77 11.03
C ILE A 166 -6.24 10.49 10.18
N GLU A 167 -5.41 9.56 10.62
CA GLU A 167 -5.18 8.28 9.95
C GLU A 167 -6.44 7.41 9.93
N THR A 168 -7.19 7.35 11.04
CA THR A 168 -8.46 6.59 11.11
C THR A 168 -9.47 7.10 10.09
N VAL A 169 -9.61 8.44 9.95
CA VAL A 169 -10.51 9.04 8.94
C VAL A 169 -10.01 8.72 7.54
N SER A 170 -8.70 8.84 7.28
CA SER A 170 -8.11 8.53 5.97
C SER A 170 -8.29 7.05 5.58
N CYS A 171 -8.07 6.13 6.51
CA CYS A 171 -8.27 4.70 6.29
C CYS A 171 -9.75 4.37 6.04
N SER A 172 -10.69 5.07 6.70
CA SER A 172 -12.12 4.91 6.46
C SER A 172 -12.52 5.35 5.04
N ILE A 173 -11.92 6.43 4.54
CA ILE A 173 -12.04 6.88 3.14
C ILE A 173 -11.45 5.80 2.21
N SER A 174 -10.24 5.31 2.48
CA SER A 174 -9.60 4.25 1.70
C SER A 174 -10.49 3.01 1.57
N VAL A 175 -11.03 2.50 2.68
CA VAL A 175 -11.91 1.33 2.69
C VAL A 175 -13.14 1.59 1.82
N THR A 176 -13.74 2.78 1.93
CA THR A 176 -14.88 3.16 1.10
C THR A 176 -14.51 3.17 -0.38
N GLN A 177 -13.34 3.71 -0.76
CA GLN A 177 -12.87 3.68 -2.14
C GLN A 177 -12.59 2.25 -2.64
N TYR A 178 -12.03 1.35 -1.82
CA TYR A 178 -11.88 -0.06 -2.18
C TYR A 178 -13.23 -0.75 -2.46
N LEU A 179 -14.26 -0.46 -1.66
CA LEU A 179 -15.62 -0.95 -1.90
C LEU A 179 -16.21 -0.36 -3.18
N VAL A 180 -16.00 0.93 -3.43
CA VAL A 180 -16.42 1.58 -4.67
C VAL A 180 -15.75 0.94 -5.88
N ILE A 181 -14.43 0.70 -5.83
CA ILE A 181 -13.70 0.03 -6.92
C ILE A 181 -14.25 -1.39 -7.13
N GLY A 182 -14.49 -2.16 -6.06
CA GLY A 182 -14.95 -3.54 -6.18
C GLY A 182 -16.40 -3.71 -6.65
N PHE A 183 -17.32 -2.85 -6.21
CA PHE A 183 -18.75 -3.03 -6.47
C PHE A 183 -19.32 -2.14 -7.59
N THR A 184 -18.59 -1.12 -8.05
CA THR A 184 -19.09 -0.18 -9.05
C THR A 184 -18.36 -0.26 -10.39
N ARG A 185 -18.86 0.48 -11.38
CA ARG A 185 -18.23 0.58 -12.71
C ARG A 185 -16.82 1.18 -12.68
N ILE A 186 -16.43 1.85 -11.59
CA ILE A 186 -15.09 2.42 -11.45
C ILE A 186 -14.03 1.32 -11.56
N GLY A 187 -14.27 0.13 -11.00
CA GLY A 187 -13.38 -1.01 -11.14
C GLY A 187 -13.21 -1.53 -12.57
N LYS A 188 -14.11 -1.20 -13.50
CA LYS A 188 -13.98 -1.59 -14.91
C LYS A 188 -13.19 -0.58 -15.75
N ILE A 189 -12.81 0.55 -15.16
CA ILE A 189 -11.91 1.51 -15.80
C ILE A 189 -10.54 0.86 -15.90
N ASP A 190 -9.86 1.10 -17.02
CA ASP A 190 -8.49 0.67 -17.26
C ASP A 190 -7.57 0.99 -16.07
N GLN A 191 -6.89 -0.03 -15.55
CA GLN A 191 -6.04 0.06 -14.38
C GLN A 191 -4.91 1.08 -14.58
N ARG A 192 -4.43 1.26 -15.81
CA ARG A 192 -3.39 2.25 -16.12
C ARG A 192 -3.88 3.68 -15.91
N ILE A 193 -5.15 3.96 -16.25
CA ILE A 193 -5.78 5.27 -16.03
C ILE A 193 -5.92 5.51 -14.52
N GLN A 194 -6.32 4.50 -13.76
CA GLN A 194 -6.44 4.59 -12.30
C GLN A 194 -5.08 4.85 -11.63
N ILE A 195 -4.01 4.20 -12.10
CA ILE A 195 -2.63 4.45 -11.63
C ILE A 195 -2.25 5.92 -11.88
N ILE A 196 -2.44 6.44 -13.10
CA ILE A 196 -2.13 7.85 -13.41
C ILE A 196 -2.96 8.80 -12.54
N PHE A 197 -4.26 8.54 -12.38
CA PHE A 197 -5.12 9.33 -11.51
C PHE A 197 -4.60 9.36 -10.07
N GLY A 198 -4.27 8.21 -9.50
CA GLY A 198 -3.71 8.14 -8.17
C GLY A 198 -2.36 8.87 -8.06
N CYS A 199 -1.48 8.74 -9.07
CA CYS A 199 -0.21 9.47 -9.11
C CYS A 199 -0.45 10.99 -9.12
N LEU A 200 -1.41 11.48 -9.89
CA LEU A 200 -1.78 12.91 -9.91
C LEU A 200 -2.27 13.38 -8.53
N VAL A 201 -3.12 12.59 -7.86
CA VAL A 201 -3.63 12.93 -6.52
C VAL A 201 -2.48 12.97 -5.49
N PHE A 202 -1.52 12.04 -5.54
CA PHE A 202 -0.33 12.12 -4.68
C PHE A 202 0.63 13.26 -5.07
N CYS A 203 0.71 13.62 -6.34
CA CYS A 203 1.46 14.82 -6.73
C CYS A 203 0.86 16.07 -6.09
N VAL A 204 -0.48 16.20 -6.08
CA VAL A 204 -1.17 17.30 -5.37
C VAL A 204 -0.83 17.28 -3.88
N TYR A 205 -0.83 16.10 -3.24
CA TYR A 205 -0.44 15.95 -1.83
C TYR A 205 0.94 16.55 -1.54
N TYR A 206 1.97 16.13 -2.28
CA TYR A 206 3.33 16.62 -2.04
C TYR A 206 3.54 18.07 -2.49
N VAL A 207 2.85 18.53 -3.54
CA VAL A 207 2.92 19.94 -3.97
C VAL A 207 2.34 20.87 -2.91
N VAL A 208 1.22 20.49 -2.27
CA VAL A 208 0.61 21.30 -1.19
C VAL A 208 1.46 21.26 0.08
N LEU A 209 2.21 20.18 0.33
CA LEU A 209 3.09 20.06 1.49
C LEU A 209 4.48 20.64 1.27
N LEU A 210 4.81 21.11 0.07
CA LEU A 210 6.05 21.87 -0.11
C LEU A 210 5.96 23.19 0.67
N PRO A 211 6.99 23.56 1.45
CA PRO A 211 6.99 24.79 2.21
C PRO A 211 7.24 25.99 1.29
N TRP A 212 6.18 26.45 0.62
CA TRP A 212 6.26 27.53 -0.35
C TRP A 212 6.58 28.87 0.31
N PRO A 213 7.36 29.75 -0.34
CA PRO A 213 7.74 31.04 0.22
C PRO A 213 6.56 32.01 0.38
N PHE A 214 5.40 31.71 -0.20
CA PHE A 214 4.18 32.51 -0.04
C PHE A 214 3.35 32.12 1.18
N TYR A 215 3.71 31.06 1.92
CA TYR A 215 3.03 30.75 3.18
C TYR A 215 3.34 31.81 4.23
N PRO A 216 2.32 32.33 4.93
CA PRO A 216 2.45 33.55 5.73
C PRO A 216 3.16 33.31 7.07
N ASP A 217 3.04 32.10 7.62
CA ASP A 217 3.47 31.78 8.98
C ASP A 217 4.89 31.21 8.98
N SER A 218 5.67 31.59 9.99
CA SER A 218 7.04 31.09 10.22
C SER A 218 7.06 30.12 11.39
N LEU A 219 7.96 29.14 11.36
CA LEU A 219 8.08 28.16 12.44
C LEU A 219 8.72 28.75 13.71
N HIS A 220 8.31 28.21 14.86
CA HIS A 220 8.91 28.55 16.15
C HIS A 220 10.13 27.67 16.42
N TYR A 221 11.31 28.19 16.11
CA TYR A 221 12.58 27.52 16.44
C TYR A 221 12.89 27.68 17.93
N ASN A 222 13.01 26.57 18.65
CA ASN A 222 13.44 26.56 20.05
C ASN A 222 14.28 25.31 20.37
N PRO A 223 15.62 25.41 20.34
CA PRO A 223 16.52 24.27 20.55
C PRO A 223 16.58 23.81 22.01
N ASN A 224 16.07 24.59 22.96
CA ASN A 224 16.17 24.32 24.40
C ASN A 224 15.02 23.47 24.95
N VAL A 225 14.05 23.13 24.11
CA VAL A 225 12.84 22.40 24.49
C VAL A 225 12.93 20.96 24.00
N THR A 226 12.50 20.02 24.84
CA THR A 226 12.53 18.58 24.53
C THR A 226 11.26 18.08 23.85
N ASP A 227 10.14 18.80 23.95
CA ASP A 227 8.85 18.41 23.36
C ASP A 227 8.00 19.64 22.98
N GLY A 228 7.29 19.59 21.85
CA GLY A 228 6.38 20.65 21.43
C GLY A 228 7.02 21.90 20.80
N ALA A 229 8.22 21.77 20.21
CA ALA A 229 8.82 22.83 19.41
C ALA A 229 9.75 22.26 18.32
N CYS A 230 10.00 23.07 17.29
CA CYS A 230 10.92 22.72 16.22
C CYS A 230 12.37 22.99 16.67
N THR A 231 13.16 21.93 16.84
CA THR A 231 14.55 21.99 17.33
C THR A 231 15.59 21.98 16.20
N TYR A 232 15.15 21.82 14.95
CA TYR A 232 16.03 21.72 13.79
C TYR A 232 16.46 23.09 13.24
N ASP A 233 17.66 23.17 12.68
CA ASP A 233 18.17 24.44 12.14
C ASP A 233 17.34 24.97 10.97
N TRP A 234 16.72 24.07 10.20
CA TRP A 234 15.85 24.45 9.09
C TRP A 234 14.55 25.14 9.51
N CYS A 235 14.15 25.03 10.78
CA CYS A 235 12.96 25.73 11.28
C CYS A 235 13.10 27.26 11.21
N GLN A 236 14.31 27.80 11.10
CA GLN A 236 14.55 29.24 11.04
C GLN A 236 14.16 29.86 9.69
N TYR A 237 14.22 29.09 8.61
CA TYR A 237 14.06 29.61 7.24
C TYR A 237 12.96 28.91 6.44
N VAL A 238 12.42 27.80 6.93
CA VAL A 238 11.31 27.08 6.30
C VAL A 238 9.99 27.68 6.79
N PRO A 239 9.09 28.12 5.89
CA PRO A 239 7.77 28.59 6.27
C PRO A 239 6.89 27.44 6.75
N GLN A 240 5.98 27.75 7.67
CA GLN A 240 5.01 26.81 8.20
C GLN A 240 3.94 26.49 7.16
N ILE A 241 3.68 25.20 6.96
CA ILE A 241 2.63 24.74 6.04
C ILE A 241 1.26 24.97 6.71
N PRO A 242 0.25 25.53 6.00
CA PRO A 242 -1.05 25.77 6.60
C PRO A 242 -1.70 24.49 7.15
N PHE A 243 -2.09 24.52 8.42
CA PHE A 243 -2.63 23.35 9.14
C PHE A 243 -3.85 22.72 8.46
N VAL A 244 -4.78 23.57 7.99
CA VAL A 244 -5.98 23.11 7.27
C VAL A 244 -5.60 22.42 5.96
N ALA A 245 -4.61 22.95 5.23
CA ALA A 245 -4.15 22.33 4.00
C ALA A 245 -3.55 20.95 4.27
N TYR A 246 -2.71 20.82 5.30
CA TYR A 246 -2.15 19.54 5.74
C TYR A 246 -3.22 18.51 6.06
N ILE A 247 -4.21 18.84 6.91
CA ILE A 247 -5.28 17.90 7.25
C ILE A 247 -6.04 17.47 6.00
N LEU A 248 -6.42 18.42 5.14
CA LEU A 248 -7.21 18.10 3.95
C LEU A 248 -6.45 17.18 2.99
N VAL A 249 -5.20 17.49 2.67
CA VAL A 249 -4.43 16.64 1.74
C VAL A 249 -4.04 15.32 2.38
N TYR A 250 -3.69 15.30 3.67
CA TYR A 250 -3.44 14.05 4.37
C TYR A 250 -4.67 13.16 4.37
N THR A 251 -5.84 13.66 4.76
CA THR A 251 -7.03 12.82 4.86
C THR A 251 -7.60 12.44 3.48
N LEU A 252 -7.70 13.38 2.55
CA LEU A 252 -8.34 13.14 1.26
C LEU A 252 -7.38 12.50 0.25
N CYS A 253 -6.20 13.09 0.04
CA CYS A 253 -5.30 12.61 -1.01
C CYS A 253 -4.69 11.26 -0.64
N PHE A 254 -4.27 11.05 0.62
CA PHE A 254 -3.78 9.72 1.06
C PHE A 254 -4.89 8.68 0.99
N GLY A 255 -6.09 9.00 1.49
CA GLY A 255 -7.25 8.11 1.51
C GLY A 255 -7.76 7.74 0.12
N ILE A 256 -7.66 8.64 -0.86
CA ILE A 256 -8.14 8.39 -2.23
C ILE A 256 -7.04 7.79 -3.10
N ALA A 257 -5.80 8.28 -3.05
CA ALA A 257 -4.78 7.84 -4.00
C ALA A 257 -4.32 6.40 -3.76
N PHE A 258 -4.24 5.96 -2.49
CA PHE A 258 -3.73 4.63 -2.16
C PHE A 258 -4.58 3.48 -2.76
N PRO A 259 -5.92 3.50 -2.68
CA PRO A 259 -6.78 2.53 -3.36
C PRO A 259 -6.59 2.49 -4.88
N TYR A 260 -6.51 3.64 -5.55
CA TYR A 260 -6.43 3.70 -7.02
C TYR A 260 -5.05 3.35 -7.57
N ILE A 261 -3.98 3.48 -6.78
CA ILE A 261 -2.66 3.00 -7.19
C ILE A 261 -2.49 1.54 -6.77
N GLY A 262 -2.65 1.25 -5.48
CA GLY A 262 -2.32 -0.05 -4.90
C GLY A 262 -3.15 -1.19 -5.48
N ASN A 263 -4.47 -0.99 -5.61
CA ASN A 263 -5.35 -2.00 -6.20
C ASN A 263 -5.01 -2.22 -7.68
N SER A 264 -4.88 -1.13 -8.43
CA SER A 264 -4.71 -1.17 -9.88
C SER A 264 -3.36 -1.77 -10.27
N ILE A 265 -2.27 -1.47 -9.55
CA ILE A 265 -0.98 -2.15 -9.75
C ILE A 265 -1.11 -3.65 -9.45
N GLY A 266 -1.73 -4.03 -8.32
CA GLY A 266 -1.88 -5.43 -7.92
C GLY A 266 -2.68 -6.25 -8.94
N THR A 267 -3.82 -5.72 -9.37
CA THR A 267 -4.67 -6.29 -10.41
C THR A 267 -3.93 -6.39 -11.74
N LEU A 268 -3.34 -5.29 -12.22
CA LEU A 268 -2.62 -5.25 -13.49
C LEU A 268 -1.42 -6.20 -13.51
N PHE A 269 -0.67 -6.30 -12.41
CA PHE A 269 0.43 -7.24 -12.29
C PHE A 269 -0.05 -8.69 -12.42
N SER A 270 -1.16 -9.04 -11.76
CA SER A 270 -1.75 -10.37 -11.87
C SER A 270 -2.30 -10.66 -13.27
N GLU A 271 -2.90 -9.67 -13.94
CA GLU A 271 -3.40 -9.79 -15.30
C GLU A 271 -2.28 -9.94 -16.34
N VAL A 272 -1.16 -9.22 -16.18
CA VAL A 272 0.04 -9.35 -17.03
C VAL A 272 0.65 -10.75 -16.91
N LEU A 273 0.67 -11.33 -15.70
CA LEU A 273 1.13 -12.70 -15.51
C LEU A 273 0.16 -13.71 -16.16
N GLY A 274 -1.14 -13.45 -16.15
CA GLY A 274 -2.14 -14.34 -16.73
C GLY A 274 -2.50 -15.54 -15.83
N PRO A 275 -3.27 -16.52 -16.34
CA PRO A 275 -3.90 -17.59 -15.57
C PRO A 275 -2.94 -18.75 -15.27
N ARG A 276 -1.84 -18.46 -14.57
CA ARG A 276 -0.83 -19.44 -14.13
C ARG A 276 -0.63 -19.38 -12.62
N GLN A 277 0.13 -20.31 -12.05
CA GLN A 277 0.54 -20.18 -10.64
C GLN A 277 1.47 -18.97 -10.46
N GLN A 278 1.00 -17.95 -9.74
CA GLN A 278 1.70 -16.66 -9.61
C GLN A 278 2.56 -16.52 -8.34
N GLY A 279 2.65 -17.56 -7.49
CA GLY A 279 3.24 -17.48 -6.15
C GLY A 279 4.64 -16.85 -6.11
N THR A 280 5.57 -17.32 -6.95
CA THR A 280 6.95 -16.78 -6.99
C THR A 280 6.98 -15.31 -7.40
N MET A 281 6.23 -14.94 -8.45
CA MET A 281 6.22 -13.55 -8.94
C MET A 281 5.53 -12.60 -7.95
N GLN A 282 4.46 -13.04 -7.28
CA GLN A 282 3.83 -12.30 -6.19
C GLN A 282 4.76 -12.15 -4.97
N GLY A 283 5.60 -13.16 -4.71
CA GLY A 283 6.68 -13.08 -3.72
C GLY A 283 7.73 -12.02 -4.07
N ILE A 284 8.20 -11.99 -5.32
CA ILE A 284 9.15 -10.96 -5.80
C ILE A 284 8.51 -9.56 -5.72
N PHE A 285 7.25 -9.44 -6.13
CA PHE A 285 6.48 -8.20 -6.03
C PHE A 285 6.41 -7.71 -4.57
N ALA A 286 6.10 -8.60 -3.62
CA ALA A 286 6.09 -8.27 -2.20
C ALA A 286 7.48 -7.88 -1.67
N LEU A 287 8.54 -8.58 -2.09
CA LEU A 287 9.93 -8.32 -1.67
C LEU A 287 10.35 -6.88 -1.99
N PHE A 288 10.12 -6.40 -3.21
CA PHE A 288 10.48 -5.02 -3.57
C PHE A 288 9.68 -3.99 -2.79
N GLY A 289 8.42 -4.25 -2.47
CA GLY A 289 7.66 -3.41 -1.53
C GLY A 289 8.31 -3.33 -0.15
N SER A 290 8.81 -4.46 0.37
CA SER A 290 9.53 -4.50 1.65
C SER A 290 10.89 -3.79 1.61
N VAL A 291 11.62 -3.88 0.49
CA VAL A 291 12.87 -3.13 0.29
C VAL A 291 12.59 -1.63 0.37
N GLY A 292 11.55 -1.14 -0.31
CA GLY A 292 11.13 0.26 -0.22
C GLY A 292 10.82 0.69 1.20
N ARG A 293 10.09 -0.14 1.96
CA ARG A 293 9.76 0.13 3.37
C ARG A 293 10.95 0.13 4.32
N CYS A 294 12.02 -0.60 3.99
CA CYS A 294 13.24 -0.64 4.79
C CYS A 294 14.16 0.56 4.49
N VAL A 295 14.34 0.89 3.21
CA VAL A 295 15.28 1.92 2.77
C VAL A 295 14.71 3.33 2.96
N ALA A 296 13.42 3.53 2.71
CA ALA A 296 12.81 4.85 2.68
C ALA A 296 12.96 5.62 4.01
N PRO A 297 12.66 5.07 5.20
CA PRO A 297 12.80 5.81 6.46
C PRO A 297 14.24 6.26 6.73
N LEU A 298 15.25 5.51 6.28
CA LEU A 298 16.66 5.86 6.47
C LEU A 298 17.02 7.12 5.66
N VAL A 299 16.64 7.14 4.38
CA VAL A 299 16.87 8.26 3.47
C VAL A 299 16.08 9.49 3.92
N THR A 300 14.81 9.27 4.27
CA THR A 300 13.90 10.33 4.70
C THR A 300 14.32 10.97 6.01
N THR A 301 14.80 10.19 6.99
CA THR A 301 15.33 10.75 8.25
C THR A 301 16.54 11.63 8.01
N PHE A 302 17.42 11.25 7.08
CA PHE A 302 18.57 12.05 6.69
C PHE A 302 18.16 13.39 6.05
N PHE A 303 17.21 13.37 5.11
CA PHE A 303 16.70 14.60 4.50
C PHE A 303 15.93 15.47 5.49
N PHE A 304 15.15 14.86 6.37
CA PHE A 304 14.38 15.58 7.38
C PHE A 304 15.29 16.35 8.34
N ASN A 305 16.38 15.72 8.81
CA ASN A 305 17.33 16.38 9.71
C ASN A 305 18.04 17.58 9.04
N SER A 306 18.33 17.49 7.73
CA SER A 306 19.10 18.53 7.02
C SER A 306 18.25 19.67 6.47
N SER A 307 17.02 19.39 6.04
CA SER A 307 16.25 20.31 5.19
C SER A 307 14.74 20.31 5.43
N GLY A 308 14.30 19.61 6.48
CA GLY A 308 12.90 19.39 6.76
C GLY A 308 12.20 18.64 5.63
N TYR A 309 11.01 19.10 5.26
CA TYR A 309 10.13 18.38 4.34
C TYR A 309 10.38 18.66 2.85
N THR A 310 11.26 19.63 2.54
CA THR A 310 11.48 20.11 1.16
C THR A 310 12.05 19.03 0.25
N TRP A 311 13.23 18.48 0.58
CA TRP A 311 13.88 17.47 -0.26
C TRP A 311 13.14 16.14 -0.26
N ILE A 312 12.47 15.81 0.85
CA ILE A 312 11.59 14.63 0.94
C ILE A 312 10.45 14.74 -0.07
N SER A 313 9.78 15.90 -0.13
CA SER A 313 8.70 16.13 -1.09
C SER A 313 9.19 16.06 -2.52
N VAL A 314 10.36 16.63 -2.81
CA VAL A 314 10.99 16.59 -4.15
C VAL A 314 11.34 15.17 -4.55
N GLU A 315 11.92 14.36 -3.65
CA GLU A 315 12.23 12.95 -3.90
C GLU A 315 10.96 12.15 -4.22
N MET A 316 9.92 12.28 -3.38
CA MET A 316 8.67 11.54 -3.58
C MET A 316 7.92 11.98 -4.84
N LEU A 317 7.90 13.28 -5.14
CA LEU A 317 7.38 13.81 -6.42
C LEU A 317 8.14 13.24 -7.61
N SER A 318 9.46 13.15 -7.52
CA SER A 318 10.30 12.58 -8.58
C SER A 318 9.93 11.11 -8.82
N PHE A 319 9.76 10.30 -7.76
CA PHE A 319 9.30 8.92 -7.89
C PHE A 319 7.90 8.80 -8.50
N LEU A 320 6.96 9.66 -8.12
CA LEU A 320 5.61 9.68 -8.69
C LEU A 320 5.61 10.03 -10.18
N ILE A 321 6.38 11.05 -10.57
CA ILE A 321 6.50 11.48 -11.96
C ILE A 321 7.16 10.39 -12.80
N ILE A 322 8.24 9.77 -12.32
CA ILE A 322 8.90 8.64 -13.01
C ILE A 322 7.94 7.45 -13.11
N GLY A 323 7.18 7.14 -12.05
CA GLY A 323 6.13 6.13 -12.07
C GLY A 323 5.05 6.39 -13.12
N ALA A 324 4.50 7.60 -13.17
CA ALA A 324 3.52 7.99 -14.17
C ALA A 324 4.09 7.93 -15.59
N LEU A 325 5.30 8.45 -15.82
CA LEU A 325 5.97 8.42 -17.12
C LEU A 325 6.28 6.99 -17.59
N SER A 326 6.74 6.11 -16.69
CA SER A 326 6.97 4.70 -17.01
C SER A 326 5.67 3.99 -17.40
N THR A 327 4.56 4.28 -16.72
CA THR A 327 3.23 3.76 -17.05
C THR A 327 2.80 4.23 -18.45
N CYS A 328 2.99 5.51 -18.77
CA CYS A 328 2.70 6.06 -20.10
C CYS A 328 3.59 5.46 -21.20
N PHE A 329 4.88 5.29 -20.94
CA PHE A 329 5.84 4.76 -21.91
C PHE A 329 5.55 3.28 -22.23
N PHE A 330 5.27 2.48 -21.20
CA PHE A 330 4.95 1.06 -21.34
C PHE A 330 3.45 0.78 -21.50
N TRP A 331 2.65 1.80 -21.83
CA TRP A 331 1.19 1.70 -21.91
C TRP A 331 0.74 0.48 -22.71
N LYS A 332 1.24 0.32 -23.95
CA LYS A 332 0.84 -0.77 -24.85
C LYS A 332 1.25 -2.17 -24.36
N GLN A 333 2.25 -2.28 -23.49
CA GLN A 333 2.77 -3.55 -22.95
C GLN A 333 2.06 -3.93 -21.64
N MET A 334 1.60 -2.95 -20.87
CA MET A 334 0.84 -3.14 -19.64
C MET A 334 -0.63 -3.46 -19.96
N VAL A 335 -0.86 -4.60 -20.62
CA VAL A 335 -2.19 -5.12 -20.93
C VAL A 335 -2.34 -6.53 -20.35
N PRO A 336 -3.57 -6.98 -20.05
CA PRO A 336 -3.83 -8.35 -19.66
C PRO A 336 -3.27 -9.34 -20.70
N LEU A 337 -2.73 -10.46 -20.24
CA LEU A 337 -2.20 -11.50 -21.11
C LEU A 337 -3.32 -12.05 -22.01
N GLN A 338 -3.14 -11.94 -23.33
CA GLN A 338 -4.06 -12.53 -24.30
C GLN A 338 -3.76 -14.02 -24.47
N LEU A 339 -4.79 -14.84 -24.29
CA LEU A 339 -4.70 -16.30 -24.46
C LEU A 339 -4.86 -16.66 -25.94
N ILE A 340 -4.09 -17.64 -26.41
CA ILE A 340 -4.15 -18.11 -27.79
C ILE A 340 -4.98 -19.41 -27.82
N GLN A 341 -6.02 -19.46 -28.66
CA GLN A 341 -6.77 -20.70 -28.86
C GLN A 341 -5.95 -21.68 -29.72
N ALA A 342 -5.88 -22.95 -29.32
CA ALA A 342 -5.11 -23.98 -30.00
C ALA A 342 -5.55 -24.19 -31.46
N LYS A 343 -6.84 -24.03 -31.76
CA LYS A 343 -7.40 -24.04 -33.13
C LYS A 343 -6.80 -22.96 -34.04
N ASP A 344 -6.53 -21.76 -33.52
CA ASP A 344 -5.97 -20.65 -34.30
C ASP A 344 -4.47 -20.82 -34.57
N SER A 345 -3.75 -21.50 -33.68
CA SER A 345 -2.36 -21.89 -33.93
C SER A 345 -2.23 -22.97 -35.01
N ILE A 346 -3.13 -23.97 -35.00
CA ILE A 346 -3.11 -25.06 -35.99
C ILE A 346 -3.48 -24.56 -37.39
N SER A 347 -4.46 -23.65 -37.51
CA SER A 347 -4.83 -23.04 -38.79
C SER A 347 -3.70 -22.18 -39.38
N ASN A 348 -2.98 -21.41 -38.55
CA ASN A 348 -1.83 -20.61 -38.98
C ASN A 348 -0.62 -21.48 -39.37
N MET A 349 -0.36 -22.59 -38.69
CA MET A 349 0.68 -23.55 -39.10
C MET A 349 0.33 -24.25 -40.43
N ASN A 350 -0.92 -24.65 -40.62
CA ASN A 350 -1.36 -25.28 -41.87
C ASN A 350 -1.31 -24.31 -43.07
N ASN A 351 -1.65 -23.03 -42.88
CA ASN A 351 -1.52 -22.02 -43.93
C ASN A 351 -0.06 -21.71 -44.28
N ASN A 352 0.86 -21.69 -43.30
CA ASN A 352 2.28 -21.48 -43.57
C ASN A 352 2.96 -22.67 -44.27
N ASN A 353 2.46 -23.89 -44.07
CA ASN A 353 2.95 -25.07 -44.78
C ASN A 353 2.44 -25.14 -46.24
N ASN A 354 1.22 -24.66 -46.50
CA ASN A 354 0.66 -24.61 -47.86
C ASN A 354 1.29 -23.54 -48.77
N HIS A 355 2.02 -22.56 -48.21
CA HIS A 355 2.77 -21.56 -48.97
C HIS A 355 4.24 -21.94 -49.24
N LYS A 356 4.69 -23.12 -48.78
CA LYS A 356 6.05 -23.63 -48.99
C LYS A 356 6.13 -24.79 -49.99
N VAL A 357 5.04 -25.11 -50.70
CA VAL A 357 5.01 -26.13 -51.75
C VAL A 357 4.99 -25.50 -53.13
#